data_AF-A0A6G3U496-F1
#
_entry.id   AF-A0A6G3U496-F1
#
_cell.length_a   1.000
_cell.length_b   1.000
_cell.length_c   1.000
_cell.angle_alpha   90.00
_cell.angle_beta   90.00
_cell.angle_gamma   90.00
#
_symmetry.space_group_name_H-M   'P 1'
#
loop_
_entity.id
_entity.type
_entity.pdbx_description
1 polymer ?
#
loop_
_entity_poly.entity_id
_entity_poly.type
_entity_poly.pdbx_seq_one_letter_code
_entity_poly.pdbx_strand_id
1 'polypeptide(L)'
;MSRSTRRDLYAVGAAVLLVTAAALAGHHIQRASRTLFVHWPPLLASWHPHLGPGTPAAVLVALATVAYGPALAARLPWRALLPVTWGAALAWTFSLALIDGWHRGIAGRLTTRHEYLRAVDRFHDIPAALRGFTRHILLDAPDNWPAHVAGHPPGATLTFVLLDRIGLGGGAWAGLWCITVGATACAAVLVTVRALTDENLARRAAPFLALAPAAVWMGTSADAYFAAVAAWAVALLALAVTRRSPWWAGASGLLFGLTCFLSYGLTLVALIAAAVLLLGRHGIRGRPALLLPLLAGLAVVPAAFTLAGFNWWEAYQLLVTRYHQGAGGIRPYGYWVWANLACTALVVGPATVAGLRRTGSLLVRGSDRAHSGMDRRPAAAS
;
A
#
# COMPACT_ATOMS: atom_id res chain seq x y z
N MET A 1 -29.75 -20.76 0.65
CA MET A 1 -28.62 -19.91 0.21
C MET A 1 -28.80 -19.48 -1.24
N SER A 2 -28.64 -18.19 -1.56
CA SER A 2 -28.75 -17.70 -2.93
C SER A 2 -27.61 -18.24 -3.83
N ARG A 3 -27.83 -18.34 -5.15
CA ARG A 3 -26.77 -18.70 -6.12
C ARG A 3 -25.59 -17.72 -6.08
N SER A 4 -25.83 -16.44 -5.75
CA SER A 4 -24.75 -15.46 -5.58
C SER A 4 -23.87 -15.80 -4.38
N THR A 5 -24.48 -16.12 -3.24
CA THR A 5 -23.76 -16.47 -2.01
C THR A 5 -22.87 -17.71 -2.22
N ARG A 6 -23.36 -18.73 -2.93
CA ARG A 6 -22.55 -19.92 -3.26
C ARG A 6 -21.32 -19.58 -4.10
N ARG A 7 -21.47 -18.71 -5.09
CA ARG A 7 -20.34 -18.28 -5.95
C ARG A 7 -19.32 -17.44 -5.20
N ASP A 8 -19.77 -16.63 -4.26
CA ASP A 8 -18.87 -15.85 -3.41
C ASP A 8 -18.09 -16.77 -2.46
N LEU A 9 -18.73 -17.83 -1.93
CA LEU A 9 -18.03 -18.88 -1.18
C LEU A 9 -17.03 -19.65 -2.02
N TYR A 10 -17.31 -19.94 -3.30
CA TYR A 10 -16.33 -20.56 -4.19
C TYR A 10 -15.10 -19.67 -4.42
N ALA A 11 -15.30 -18.36 -4.54
CA ALA A 11 -14.18 -17.42 -4.67
C ALA A 11 -13.31 -17.39 -3.40
N VAL A 12 -13.95 -17.35 -2.23
CA VAL A 12 -13.24 -17.43 -0.94
C VAL A 12 -12.56 -18.80 -0.78
N GLY A 13 -13.22 -19.89 -1.15
CA GLY A 13 -12.67 -21.24 -1.13
C GLY A 13 -11.45 -21.37 -2.04
N ALA A 14 -11.48 -20.79 -3.25
CA ALA A 14 -10.32 -20.74 -4.15
C ALA A 14 -9.15 -19.95 -3.54
N ALA A 15 -9.42 -18.83 -2.86
CA ALA A 15 -8.37 -18.10 -2.13
C ALA A 15 -7.79 -18.91 -0.96
N VAL A 16 -8.62 -19.62 -0.20
CA VAL A 16 -8.16 -20.54 0.87
C VAL A 16 -7.29 -21.66 0.29
N LEU A 17 -7.71 -22.27 -0.83
CA LEU A 17 -6.92 -23.29 -1.51
C LEU A 17 -5.58 -22.73 -2.02
N LEU A 18 -5.57 -21.52 -2.58
CA LEU A 18 -4.35 -20.84 -3.02
C LEU A 18 -3.39 -20.59 -1.84
N VAL A 19 -3.90 -20.08 -0.72
CA VAL A 19 -3.10 -19.87 0.51
C VAL A 19 -2.57 -21.19 1.06
N THR A 20 -3.41 -22.22 1.09
CA THR A 20 -3.03 -23.55 1.58
C THR A 20 -1.95 -24.16 0.69
N ALA A 21 -2.12 -24.09 -0.64
CA ALA A 21 -1.12 -24.55 -1.61
C ALA A 21 0.20 -23.78 -1.44
N ALA A 22 0.15 -22.46 -1.25
CA ALA A 22 1.34 -21.64 -1.01
C ALA A 22 2.06 -22.05 0.26
N ALA A 23 1.31 -22.27 1.35
CA ALA A 23 1.87 -22.74 2.60
C ALA A 23 2.52 -24.12 2.47
N LEU A 24 1.82 -25.09 1.87
CA LEU A 24 2.32 -26.46 1.71
C LEU A 24 3.55 -26.53 0.78
N ALA A 25 3.48 -25.91 -0.39
CA ALA A 25 4.60 -25.85 -1.33
C ALA A 25 5.79 -25.11 -0.72
N GLY A 26 5.53 -24.01 -0.01
CA GLY A 26 6.56 -23.25 0.67
C GLY A 26 7.23 -24.07 1.79
N HIS A 27 6.46 -24.78 2.60
CA HIS A 27 7.02 -25.68 3.61
C HIS A 27 7.85 -26.81 2.99
N HIS A 28 7.39 -27.39 1.88
CA HIS A 28 8.15 -28.41 1.16
C HIS A 28 9.49 -27.88 0.66
N ILE A 29 9.51 -26.73 -0.04
CA ILE A 29 10.73 -26.10 -0.54
C ILE A 29 11.67 -25.71 0.61
N GLN A 30 11.13 -25.14 1.69
CA GLN A 30 11.95 -24.75 2.84
C GLN A 30 12.58 -25.96 3.54
N ARG A 31 11.86 -27.10 3.62
CA ARG A 31 12.40 -28.35 4.18
C ARG A 31 13.44 -28.98 3.26
N ALA A 32 13.18 -29.01 1.95
CA ALA A 32 14.04 -29.68 0.96
C ALA A 32 15.31 -28.89 0.64
N SER A 33 15.18 -27.58 0.40
CA SER A 33 16.25 -26.76 -0.18
C SER A 33 16.69 -25.61 0.72
N ARG A 34 15.91 -25.25 1.77
CA ARG A 34 16.17 -24.12 2.69
C ARG A 34 16.39 -22.77 1.98
N THR A 35 15.88 -22.61 0.76
CA THR A 35 16.13 -21.45 -0.12
C THR A 35 15.11 -20.32 0.03
N LEU A 36 13.99 -20.53 0.74
CA LEU A 36 12.95 -19.49 0.86
C LEU A 36 13.32 -18.40 1.87
N PHE A 37 14.09 -18.75 2.92
CA PHE A 37 14.44 -17.82 3.99
C PHE A 37 13.22 -17.11 4.61
N VAL A 38 12.11 -17.84 4.75
CA VAL A 38 10.92 -17.42 5.50
C VAL A 38 10.56 -18.52 6.49
N HIS A 39 10.25 -18.13 7.73
CA HIS A 39 9.98 -19.09 8.80
C HIS A 39 8.59 -19.72 8.72
N TRP A 40 7.61 -19.03 8.12
CA TRP A 40 6.24 -19.52 7.97
C TRP A 40 5.68 -19.27 6.57
N PRO A 41 6.18 -19.98 5.53
CA PRO A 41 5.77 -19.74 4.15
C PRO A 41 4.23 -19.70 3.96
N PRO A 42 3.69 -18.79 3.13
CA PRO A 42 4.39 -17.77 2.34
C PRO A 42 4.75 -16.49 3.11
N LEU A 43 4.48 -16.44 4.41
CA LEU A 43 4.69 -15.26 5.24
C LEU A 43 6.12 -15.25 5.84
N LEU A 44 6.73 -14.07 5.86
CA LEU A 44 7.87 -13.83 6.76
C LEU A 44 7.32 -13.58 8.17
N ALA A 45 6.94 -14.67 8.85
CA ALA A 45 6.35 -14.64 10.17
C ALA A 45 6.88 -15.79 11.04
N SER A 46 6.77 -15.66 12.36
CA SER A 46 7.03 -16.73 13.32
C SER A 46 5.75 -17.05 14.08
N TRP A 47 5.58 -18.33 14.44
CA TRP A 47 4.47 -18.76 15.28
C TRP A 47 4.72 -18.32 16.72
N HIS A 48 3.88 -17.41 17.23
CA HIS A 48 3.97 -16.91 18.60
C HIS A 48 2.57 -16.62 19.16
N PRO A 49 1.83 -17.63 19.65
CA PRO A 49 0.54 -17.41 20.29
C PRO A 49 0.73 -16.64 21.59
N HIS A 50 0.10 -15.48 21.70
CA HIS A 50 0.16 -14.65 22.90
C HIS A 50 -1.07 -13.73 22.95
N LEU A 51 -1.32 -13.20 24.14
CA LEU A 51 -2.29 -12.14 24.39
C LEU A 51 -1.54 -10.96 24.98
N GLY A 52 -2.05 -9.75 24.77
CA GLY A 52 -1.45 -8.54 25.29
C GLY A 52 -2.48 -7.45 25.58
N PRO A 53 -2.03 -6.27 26.04
CA PRO A 53 -2.94 -5.18 26.40
C PRO A 53 -3.81 -4.71 25.22
N GLY A 54 -3.34 -4.88 23.99
CA GLY A 54 -4.11 -4.60 22.78
C GLY A 54 -5.23 -5.58 22.45
N THR A 55 -5.21 -6.80 23.00
CA THR A 55 -6.21 -7.85 22.71
C THR A 55 -7.65 -7.42 23.05
N PRO A 56 -7.97 -6.97 24.30
CA PRO A 56 -9.33 -6.53 24.61
C PRO A 56 -9.75 -5.33 23.75
N ALA A 57 -8.84 -4.38 23.50
CA ALA A 57 -9.11 -3.23 22.65
C ALA A 57 -9.43 -3.64 21.20
N ALA A 58 -8.70 -4.60 20.63
CA ALA A 58 -8.94 -5.10 19.28
C ALA A 58 -10.32 -5.76 19.18
N VAL A 59 -10.68 -6.60 20.16
CA VAL A 59 -12.01 -7.23 20.23
C VAL A 59 -13.11 -6.18 20.32
N LEU A 60 -12.95 -5.17 21.18
CA LEU A 60 -13.92 -4.08 21.34
C LEU A 60 -14.08 -3.26 20.04
N VAL A 61 -12.97 -2.88 19.39
CA VAL A 61 -13.01 -2.13 18.12
C VAL A 61 -13.68 -2.96 17.02
N ALA A 62 -13.37 -4.25 16.93
CA ALA A 62 -14.01 -5.15 15.98
C ALA A 62 -15.53 -5.25 16.22
N LEU A 63 -15.94 -5.53 17.46
CA LEU A 63 -17.36 -5.63 17.83
C LEU A 63 -18.11 -4.31 17.58
N ALA A 64 -17.54 -3.17 18.00
CA ALA A 64 -18.13 -1.86 17.79
C ALA A 64 -18.28 -1.53 16.30
N THR A 65 -17.27 -1.82 15.49
CA THR A 65 -17.31 -1.56 14.04
C THR A 65 -18.29 -2.48 13.32
N VAL A 66 -18.40 -3.75 13.73
CA VAL A 66 -19.38 -4.68 13.16
C VAL A 66 -20.81 -4.29 13.55
N ALA A 67 -21.04 -3.95 14.82
CA ALA A 67 -22.38 -3.62 15.33
C ALA A 67 -22.88 -2.25 14.84
N TYR A 68 -22.02 -1.23 14.89
CA TYR A 68 -22.42 0.17 14.65
C TYR A 68 -21.87 0.75 13.34
N GLY A 69 -20.79 0.20 12.79
CA GLY A 69 -20.10 0.74 11.61
C GLY A 69 -21.00 0.92 10.38
N PRO A 70 -21.79 -0.09 9.95
CA PRO A 70 -22.68 0.07 8.80
C PRO A 70 -23.73 1.18 8.98
N ALA A 71 -24.34 1.26 10.18
CA ALA A 71 -25.34 2.28 10.49
C ALA A 71 -24.73 3.69 10.54
N LEU A 72 -23.57 3.84 11.17
CA LEU A 72 -22.82 5.09 11.21
C LEU A 72 -22.38 5.53 9.81
N ALA A 73 -21.87 4.61 9.00
CA ALA A 73 -21.44 4.90 7.64
C ALA A 73 -22.58 5.40 6.74
N ALA A 74 -23.80 4.89 6.96
CA ALA A 74 -24.99 5.33 6.24
C ALA A 74 -25.50 6.71 6.68
N ARG A 75 -25.36 7.07 7.97
CA ARG A 75 -26.00 8.26 8.56
C ARG A 75 -25.09 9.47 8.71
N LEU A 76 -23.79 9.27 8.96
CA LEU A 76 -22.88 10.38 9.23
C LEU A 76 -22.74 11.31 8.03
N PRO A 77 -22.60 12.64 8.23
CA PRO A 77 -22.23 13.52 7.14
C PRO A 77 -20.84 13.11 6.60
N TRP A 78 -20.62 13.27 5.29
CA TRP A 78 -19.35 12.85 4.65
C TRP A 78 -18.11 13.42 5.36
N ARG A 79 -18.21 14.66 5.83
CA ARG A 79 -17.15 15.36 6.57
C ARG A 79 -16.78 14.67 7.89
N ALA A 80 -17.73 14.00 8.54
CA ALA A 80 -17.50 13.23 9.77
C ALA A 80 -17.11 11.77 9.47
N LEU A 81 -17.60 11.19 8.37
CA LEU A 81 -17.30 9.81 8.00
C LEU A 81 -15.79 9.56 7.83
N LEU A 82 -15.08 10.46 7.14
CA LEU A 82 -13.63 10.33 6.90
C LEU A 82 -12.82 10.27 8.20
N PRO A 83 -12.90 11.25 9.12
CA PRO A 83 -12.15 11.20 10.37
C PRO A 83 -12.60 10.06 11.29
N VAL A 84 -13.90 9.69 11.30
CA VAL A 84 -14.37 8.53 12.09
C VAL A 84 -13.79 7.22 11.56
N THR A 85 -13.75 7.04 10.23
CA THR A 85 -13.16 5.83 9.61
C THR A 85 -11.65 5.78 9.89
N TRP A 86 -10.96 6.90 9.76
CA TRP A 86 -9.54 7.01 10.10
C TRP A 86 -9.28 6.71 11.58
N GLY A 87 -10.10 7.26 12.49
CA GLY A 87 -10.02 6.98 13.92
C GLY A 87 -10.25 5.50 14.26
N ALA A 88 -11.21 4.86 13.58
CA ALA A 88 -11.44 3.42 13.73
C ALA A 88 -10.25 2.58 13.19
N ALA A 89 -9.69 2.95 12.04
CA ALA A 89 -8.49 2.29 11.47
C ALA A 89 -7.26 2.48 12.37
N LEU A 90 -7.11 3.66 12.98
CA LEU A 90 -6.10 3.95 13.98
C LEU A 90 -6.27 3.06 15.20
N ALA A 91 -7.46 3.06 15.81
CA ALA A 91 -7.76 2.26 16.98
C ALA A 91 -7.54 0.76 16.70
N TRP A 92 -7.94 0.28 15.53
CA TRP A 92 -7.70 -1.09 15.08
C TRP A 92 -6.21 -1.41 14.99
N THR A 93 -5.45 -0.59 14.26
CA THR A 93 -4.00 -0.81 14.04
C THR A 93 -3.21 -0.71 15.35
N PHE A 94 -3.51 0.28 16.20
CA PHE A 94 -2.90 0.40 17.52
C PHE A 94 -3.22 -0.78 18.42
N SER A 95 -4.49 -1.22 18.43
CA SER A 95 -4.89 -2.36 19.24
C SER A 95 -4.14 -3.62 18.80
N LEU A 96 -4.02 -3.87 17.50
CA LEU A 96 -3.25 -5.00 16.97
C LEU A 96 -1.76 -4.90 17.33
N ALA A 97 -1.14 -3.73 17.15
CA ALA A 97 0.27 -3.53 17.49
C ALA A 97 0.52 -3.72 19.00
N LEU A 98 -0.41 -3.29 19.86
CA LEU A 98 -0.32 -3.44 21.31
C LEU A 98 -0.59 -4.87 21.81
N ILE A 99 -0.98 -5.82 20.95
CA ILE A 99 -0.99 -7.25 21.32
C ILE A 99 0.45 -7.69 21.63
N ASP A 100 1.43 -7.23 20.86
CA ASP A 100 2.86 -7.43 21.13
C ASP A 100 3.38 -6.57 22.30
N GLY A 101 2.57 -5.63 22.82
CA GLY A 101 2.96 -4.64 23.82
C GLY A 101 3.72 -3.43 23.23
N TRP A 102 3.90 -2.38 24.04
CA TRP A 102 4.48 -1.09 23.59
C TRP A 102 5.89 -1.23 23.01
N HIS A 103 6.78 -1.94 23.71
CA HIS A 103 8.17 -2.07 23.29
C HIS A 103 8.33 -2.91 22.03
N ARG A 104 7.77 -4.13 22.01
CA ARG A 104 7.93 -5.02 20.85
C ARG A 104 7.07 -4.58 19.69
N GLY A 105 5.85 -4.12 19.92
CA GLY A 105 4.87 -3.79 18.88
C GLY A 105 5.01 -2.38 18.30
N ILE A 106 5.55 -1.41 19.05
CA ILE A 106 5.64 -0.02 18.60
C ILE A 106 7.07 0.51 18.67
N ALA A 107 7.58 0.76 19.88
CA ALA A 107 8.82 1.53 20.07
C ALA A 107 10.08 0.82 19.54
N GLY A 108 10.10 -0.50 19.51
CA GLY A 108 11.22 -1.32 19.08
C GLY A 108 11.09 -1.92 17.68
N ARG A 109 9.93 -1.83 17.01
CA ARG A 109 9.75 -2.47 15.69
C ARG A 109 10.67 -1.87 14.64
N LEU A 110 10.70 -0.53 14.54
CA LEU A 110 11.50 0.18 13.55
C LEU A 110 12.96 0.37 13.98
N THR A 111 13.40 -0.19 15.10
CA THR A 111 14.80 -0.11 15.55
C THR A 111 15.58 -1.40 15.28
N THR A 112 15.00 -2.38 14.60
CA THR A 112 15.73 -3.62 14.28
C THR A 112 16.87 -3.36 13.29
N ARG A 113 17.79 -4.33 13.15
CA ARG A 113 19.06 -4.16 12.40
C ARG A 113 18.90 -3.75 10.93
N HIS A 114 17.73 -4.01 10.34
CA HIS A 114 17.49 -3.79 8.92
C HIS A 114 16.80 -2.46 8.63
N GLU A 115 16.35 -1.75 9.66
CA GLU A 115 15.41 -0.62 9.57
C GLU A 115 16.07 0.72 9.28
N TYR A 116 15.25 1.66 8.80
CA TYR A 116 15.67 3.02 8.41
C TYR A 116 16.34 3.80 9.54
N LEU A 117 15.87 3.63 10.78
CA LEU A 117 16.41 4.34 11.95
C LEU A 117 17.89 4.06 12.20
N ARG A 118 18.44 2.95 11.70
CA ARG A 118 19.87 2.62 11.81
C ARG A 118 20.77 3.47 10.93
N ALA A 119 20.21 4.18 9.95
CA ALA A 119 20.97 5.08 9.09
C ALA A 119 20.81 6.55 9.47
N VAL A 120 19.92 6.92 10.39
CA VAL A 120 19.60 8.34 10.68
C VAL A 120 20.84 9.14 11.07
N ASP A 121 21.69 8.59 11.94
CA ASP A 121 22.92 9.25 12.40
C ASP A 121 23.92 9.48 11.25
N ARG A 122 23.83 8.74 10.15
CA ARG A 122 24.72 8.90 8.98
C ARG A 122 24.32 10.04 8.06
N PHE A 123 23.23 10.77 8.36
CA PHE A 123 22.69 11.88 7.58
C PHE A 123 22.86 13.25 8.28
N HIS A 124 23.98 13.46 8.97
CA HIS A 124 24.33 14.80 9.50
C HIS A 124 24.41 15.85 8.37
N ASP A 125 25.13 15.54 7.29
CA ASP A 125 25.13 16.30 6.03
C ASP A 125 24.27 15.55 4.98
N ILE A 126 23.04 16.03 4.78
CA ILE A 126 22.09 15.42 3.83
C ILE A 126 22.63 15.45 2.38
N PRO A 127 23.07 16.60 1.82
CA PRO A 127 23.67 16.61 0.49
C PRO A 127 24.84 15.64 0.32
N ALA A 128 25.75 15.55 1.29
CA ALA A 128 26.86 14.60 1.20
C ALA A 128 26.40 13.14 1.27
N ALA A 129 25.45 12.82 2.15
CA ALA A 129 24.87 11.48 2.27
C ALA A 129 24.15 11.05 0.99
N LEU A 130 23.43 11.98 0.32
CA LEU A 130 22.75 11.72 -0.95
C LEU A 130 23.73 11.48 -2.11
N ARG A 131 24.77 12.31 -2.25
CA ARG A 131 25.86 12.09 -3.23
C ARG A 131 26.58 10.77 -2.99
N GLY A 132 26.78 10.39 -1.73
CA GLY A 132 27.47 9.17 -1.34
C GLY A 132 26.58 7.93 -1.29
N PHE A 133 25.27 8.04 -1.54
CA PHE A 133 24.31 6.99 -1.21
C PHE A 133 24.59 5.68 -1.96
N THR A 134 24.89 5.76 -3.27
CA THR A 134 25.12 4.60 -4.15
C THR A 134 26.30 3.75 -3.71
N ARG A 135 27.35 4.38 -3.15
CA ARG A 135 28.58 3.71 -2.70
C ARG A 135 28.36 2.69 -1.57
N HIS A 136 27.24 2.78 -0.85
CA HIS A 136 26.95 1.90 0.28
C HIS A 136 25.79 0.92 -0.03
N ILE A 137 25.34 0.83 -1.29
CA ILE A 137 24.23 -0.07 -1.67
C ILE A 137 24.67 -1.52 -1.76
N LEU A 138 25.87 -1.84 -2.26
CA LEU A 138 26.27 -3.24 -2.44
C LEU A 138 26.60 -3.92 -1.11
N LEU A 139 26.49 -5.26 -1.03
CA LEU A 139 26.74 -5.99 0.22
C LEU A 139 28.22 -6.00 0.61
N ASP A 140 29.10 -6.02 -0.38
CA ASP A 140 30.55 -6.01 -0.27
C ASP A 140 31.15 -4.60 -0.07
N ALA A 141 30.33 -3.56 -0.16
CA ALA A 141 30.75 -2.20 0.14
C ALA A 141 31.09 -2.04 1.63
N PRO A 142 32.17 -1.30 1.98
CA PRO A 142 32.43 -0.93 3.36
C PRO A 142 31.27 -0.10 3.91
N ASP A 143 30.90 -0.37 5.17
CA ASP A 143 29.80 0.31 5.87
C ASP A 143 28.49 0.36 5.07
N ASN A 144 28.12 -0.75 4.44
CA ASN A 144 26.92 -0.85 3.63
C ASN A 144 25.65 -0.43 4.39
N TRP A 145 24.63 -0.02 3.64
CA TRP A 145 23.35 0.36 4.21
C TRP A 145 22.61 -0.88 4.77
N PRO A 146 21.83 -0.71 5.86
CA PRO A 146 20.83 -1.68 6.30
C PRO A 146 19.89 -2.07 5.15
N ALA A 147 19.31 -3.27 5.19
CA ALA A 147 18.55 -3.82 4.06
C ALA A 147 17.40 -2.90 3.57
N HIS A 148 16.64 -2.27 4.47
CA HIS A 148 15.57 -1.33 4.06
C HIS A 148 16.11 -0.02 3.50
N VAL A 149 17.24 0.46 3.99
CA VAL A 149 17.86 1.69 3.46
C VAL A 149 18.46 1.42 2.08
N ALA A 150 19.18 0.32 1.90
CA ALA A 150 19.74 -0.08 0.61
C ALA A 150 18.67 -0.46 -0.42
N GLY A 151 17.54 -0.98 0.05
CA GLY A 151 16.46 -1.53 -0.77
C GLY A 151 15.57 -0.50 -1.44
N HIS A 152 15.68 0.77 -1.04
CA HIS A 152 14.76 1.84 -1.43
C HIS A 152 15.50 3.15 -1.70
N PRO A 153 14.92 4.07 -2.48
CA PRO A 153 15.50 5.40 -2.62
C PRO A 153 15.45 6.16 -1.28
N PRO A 154 16.25 7.23 -1.11
CA PRO A 154 16.48 7.85 0.19
C PRO A 154 15.30 8.64 0.78
N GLY A 155 14.15 8.75 0.10
CA GLY A 155 13.02 9.54 0.58
C GLY A 155 12.44 9.06 1.90
N ALA A 156 12.36 7.74 2.11
CA ALA A 156 11.91 7.17 3.38
C ALA A 156 12.90 7.46 4.52
N THR A 157 14.19 7.24 4.27
CA THR A 157 15.27 7.53 5.23
C THR A 157 15.26 9.01 5.62
N LEU A 158 15.17 9.92 4.64
CA LEU A 158 15.09 11.36 4.91
C LEU A 158 13.86 11.74 5.72
N THR A 159 12.73 11.06 5.55
CA THR A 159 11.55 11.30 6.39
C THR A 159 11.87 11.08 7.87
N PHE A 160 12.53 9.97 8.20
CA PHE A 160 12.93 9.68 9.59
C PHE A 160 14.06 10.59 10.09
N VAL A 161 15.00 10.99 9.23
CA VAL A 161 16.03 11.99 9.58
C VAL A 161 15.39 13.34 9.91
N LEU A 162 14.39 13.78 9.13
CA LEU A 162 13.70 15.04 9.39
C LEU A 162 12.86 14.99 10.66
N LEU A 163 12.21 13.86 10.95
CA LEU A 163 11.51 13.64 12.22
C LEU A 163 12.47 13.74 13.41
N ASP A 164 13.63 13.11 13.31
CA ASP A 164 14.67 13.17 14.34
C ASP A 164 15.14 14.61 14.59
N ARG A 165 15.40 15.37 13.51
CA ARG A 165 15.84 16.78 13.58
C ARG A 165 14.83 17.72 14.25
N ILE A 166 13.53 17.41 14.21
CA ILE A 166 12.49 18.20 14.88
C ILE A 166 12.14 17.67 16.29
N GLY A 167 12.96 16.75 16.83
CA GLY A 167 12.79 16.19 18.18
C GLY A 167 11.86 14.98 18.25
N LEU A 168 11.41 14.44 17.11
CA LEU A 168 10.58 13.24 17.01
C LEU A 168 11.42 12.01 16.63
N GLY A 169 12.57 11.86 17.29
CA GLY A 169 13.55 10.79 17.04
C GLY A 169 13.18 9.44 17.65
N GLY A 170 13.79 8.37 17.14
CA GLY A 170 13.68 7.03 17.70
C GLY A 170 12.41 6.26 17.30
N GLY A 171 12.37 4.99 17.71
CA GLY A 171 11.39 4.02 17.21
C GLY A 171 9.94 4.26 17.64
N ALA A 172 9.72 4.88 18.81
CA ALA A 172 8.35 5.22 19.26
C ALA A 172 7.70 6.23 18.32
N TRP A 173 8.39 7.34 18.03
CA TRP A 173 7.89 8.38 17.13
C TRP A 173 7.78 7.89 15.68
N ALA A 174 8.77 7.12 15.21
CA ALA A 174 8.70 6.49 13.89
C ALA A 174 7.50 5.53 13.77
N GLY A 175 7.23 4.73 14.80
CA GLY A 175 6.09 3.81 14.84
C GLY A 175 4.76 4.55 14.86
N LEU A 176 4.64 5.59 15.69
CA LEU A 176 3.47 6.47 15.74
C LEU A 176 3.22 7.15 14.37
N TRP A 177 4.27 7.67 13.73
CA TRP A 177 4.19 8.25 12.38
C TRP A 177 3.64 7.23 11.37
N CYS A 178 4.20 6.03 11.34
CA CYS A 178 3.78 4.99 10.40
C CYS A 178 2.33 4.57 10.60
N ILE A 179 1.89 4.39 11.85
CA ILE A 179 0.49 4.03 12.17
C ILE A 179 -0.45 5.19 11.80
N THR A 180 -0.15 6.40 12.26
CA THR A 180 -1.02 7.58 12.08
C THR A 180 -1.19 7.94 10.62
N VAL A 181 -0.08 8.11 9.90
CA VAL A 181 -0.09 8.45 8.48
C VAL A 181 -0.60 7.27 7.66
N GLY A 182 -0.15 6.04 7.94
CA GLY A 182 -0.59 4.84 7.25
C GLY A 182 -2.09 4.60 7.33
N ALA A 183 -2.70 4.83 8.50
CA ALA A 183 -4.15 4.71 8.67
C ALA A 183 -4.94 5.70 7.81
N THR A 184 -4.37 6.84 7.38
CA THR A 184 -5.07 7.77 6.49
C THR A 184 -5.34 7.20 5.10
N ALA A 185 -4.67 6.09 4.71
CA ALA A 185 -4.91 5.40 3.45
C ALA A 185 -6.39 5.02 3.28
N CYS A 186 -7.10 4.63 4.35
CA CYS A 186 -8.53 4.32 4.27
C CYS A 186 -9.36 5.53 3.81
N ALA A 187 -9.04 6.73 4.32
CA ALA A 187 -9.73 7.96 3.94
C ALA A 187 -9.42 8.34 2.48
N ALA A 188 -8.17 8.17 2.04
CA ALA A 188 -7.79 8.39 0.64
C ALA A 188 -8.54 7.45 -0.32
N VAL A 189 -8.68 6.17 0.05
CA VAL A 189 -9.47 5.20 -0.72
C VAL A 189 -10.95 5.61 -0.77
N LEU A 190 -11.55 6.02 0.35
CA LEU A 190 -12.93 6.52 0.38
C LEU A 190 -13.14 7.73 -0.53
N VAL A 191 -12.21 8.70 -0.50
CA VAL A 191 -12.24 9.87 -1.39
C VAL A 191 -12.14 9.45 -2.85
N THR A 192 -11.24 8.52 -3.17
CA THR A 192 -11.05 7.98 -4.53
C THR A 192 -12.33 7.33 -5.05
N VAL A 193 -12.92 6.43 -4.25
CA VAL A 193 -14.15 5.71 -4.62
C VAL A 193 -15.30 6.70 -4.81
N ARG A 194 -15.49 7.64 -3.88
CA ARG A 194 -16.54 8.66 -4.02
C ARG A 194 -16.36 9.53 -5.26
N ALA A 195 -15.13 9.90 -5.59
CA ALA A 195 -14.85 10.74 -6.74
C ALA A 195 -15.15 10.02 -8.06
N LEU A 196 -14.76 8.76 -8.19
CA LEU A 196 -14.87 7.99 -9.45
C LEU A 196 -16.19 7.24 -9.62
N THR A 197 -16.91 7.00 -8.52
CA THR A 197 -18.18 6.26 -8.53
C THR A 197 -19.27 7.11 -7.88
N ASP A 198 -19.70 6.76 -6.67
CA ASP A 198 -20.69 7.49 -5.91
C ASP A 198 -20.41 7.41 -4.40
N GLU A 199 -21.07 8.30 -3.66
CA GLU A 199 -20.89 8.41 -2.21
C GLU A 199 -21.43 7.20 -1.44
N ASN A 200 -22.48 6.52 -1.94
CA ASN A 200 -23.08 5.37 -1.26
C ASN A 200 -22.16 4.15 -1.30
N LEU A 201 -21.50 3.89 -2.43
CA LEU A 201 -20.49 2.83 -2.54
C LEU A 201 -19.29 3.11 -1.64
N ALA A 202 -18.80 4.35 -1.59
CA ALA A 202 -17.73 4.73 -0.68
C ALA A 202 -18.13 4.51 0.79
N ARG A 203 -19.33 4.96 1.19
CA ARG A 203 -19.87 4.74 2.54
C ARG A 203 -19.90 3.26 2.93
N ARG A 204 -20.35 2.39 2.01
CA ARG A 204 -20.39 0.94 2.25
C ARG A 204 -19.01 0.32 2.42
N ALA A 205 -17.96 0.90 1.85
CA ALA A 205 -16.60 0.41 2.00
C ALA A 205 -15.96 0.80 3.35
N ALA A 206 -16.44 1.86 4.02
CA ALA A 206 -15.79 2.42 5.21
C ALA A 206 -15.56 1.40 6.34
N PRO A 207 -16.53 0.58 6.77
CA PRO A 207 -16.29 -0.40 7.83
C PRO A 207 -15.26 -1.48 7.45
N PHE A 208 -15.22 -1.88 6.17
CA PHE A 208 -14.27 -2.86 5.67
C PHE A 208 -12.84 -2.31 5.61
N LEU A 209 -12.70 -1.04 5.23
CA LEU A 209 -11.41 -0.36 5.23
C LEU A 209 -10.89 -0.11 6.65
N ALA A 210 -11.77 0.20 7.60
CA ALA A 210 -11.40 0.41 9.00
C ALA A 210 -10.82 -0.85 9.65
N LEU A 211 -11.41 -2.03 9.38
CA LEU A 211 -10.96 -3.32 9.90
C LEU A 211 -10.16 -4.14 8.88
N ALA A 212 -9.51 -3.48 7.91
CA ALA A 212 -8.78 -4.20 6.86
C ALA A 212 -7.71 -5.12 7.48
N PRO A 213 -7.61 -6.41 7.04
CA PRO A 213 -6.59 -7.33 7.55
C PRO A 213 -5.16 -6.84 7.30
N ALA A 214 -4.97 -6.03 6.25
CA ALA A 214 -3.75 -5.30 5.96
C ALA A 214 -3.13 -4.59 7.17
N ALA A 215 -3.95 -4.17 8.15
CA ALA A 215 -3.49 -3.54 9.39
C ALA A 215 -2.45 -4.36 10.16
N VAL A 216 -2.46 -5.69 10.04
CA VAL A 216 -1.46 -6.58 10.66
C VAL A 216 -0.04 -6.30 10.14
N TRP A 217 0.10 -6.00 8.85
CA TRP A 217 1.41 -5.67 8.23
C TRP A 217 1.67 -4.18 8.17
N MET A 218 0.62 -3.36 8.17
CA MET A 218 0.74 -1.90 8.22
C MET A 218 1.10 -1.40 9.63
N GLY A 219 0.86 -2.19 10.69
CA GLY A 219 1.25 -1.85 12.05
C GLY A 219 2.76 -1.59 12.14
N THR A 220 3.13 -0.40 12.60
CA THR A 220 4.52 0.08 12.78
C THR A 220 5.50 -0.30 11.66
N SER A 221 5.06 -0.13 10.40
CA SER A 221 5.88 -0.35 9.20
C SER A 221 5.95 0.91 8.34
N ALA A 222 7.14 1.22 7.81
CA ALA A 222 7.33 2.30 6.84
C ALA A 222 6.46 2.10 5.57
N ASP A 223 6.17 0.86 5.20
CA ASP A 223 5.30 0.53 4.06
C ASP A 223 3.88 1.07 4.24
N ALA A 224 3.40 1.19 5.48
CA ALA A 224 2.10 1.79 5.76
C ALA A 224 2.08 3.28 5.39
N TYR A 225 3.13 4.01 5.76
CA TYR A 225 3.33 5.40 5.36
C TYR A 225 3.42 5.51 3.84
N PHE A 226 4.16 4.61 3.18
CA PHE A 226 4.28 4.62 1.73
C PHE A 226 2.93 4.38 1.02
N ALA A 227 2.17 3.40 1.52
CA ALA A 227 0.84 3.09 1.02
C ALA A 227 -0.12 4.28 1.17
N ALA A 228 -0.02 5.03 2.28
CA ALA A 228 -0.81 6.24 2.46
C ALA A 228 -0.44 7.34 1.46
N VAL A 229 0.85 7.60 1.24
CA VAL A 229 1.30 8.59 0.24
C VAL A 229 0.80 8.22 -1.16
N ALA A 230 0.95 6.95 -1.55
CA ALA A 230 0.45 6.44 -2.82
C ALA A 230 -1.08 6.55 -2.94
N ALA A 231 -1.81 6.19 -1.88
CA ALA A 231 -3.27 6.27 -1.86
C ALA A 231 -3.76 7.72 -1.98
N TRP A 232 -3.10 8.67 -1.31
CA TRP A 232 -3.41 10.10 -1.46
C TRP A 232 -3.04 10.63 -2.84
N ALA A 233 -1.93 10.21 -3.43
CA ALA A 233 -1.58 10.57 -4.81
C ALA A 233 -2.70 10.18 -5.79
N VAL A 234 -3.25 8.96 -5.63
CA VAL A 234 -4.39 8.45 -6.40
C VAL A 234 -5.69 9.20 -6.10
N ALA A 235 -5.98 9.50 -4.83
CA ALA A 235 -7.18 10.24 -4.43
C ALA A 235 -7.18 11.66 -5.00
N LEU A 236 -6.04 12.35 -4.95
CA LEU A 236 -5.87 13.67 -5.54
C LEU A 236 -5.96 13.62 -7.06
N LEU A 237 -5.45 12.56 -7.70
CA LEU A 237 -5.61 12.36 -9.14
C LEU A 237 -7.09 12.21 -9.51
N ALA A 238 -7.82 11.39 -8.76
CA ALA A 238 -9.26 11.18 -8.95
C ALA A 238 -10.04 12.49 -8.79
N LEU A 239 -9.69 13.32 -7.81
CA LEU A 239 -10.27 14.65 -7.65
C LEU A 239 -9.87 15.59 -8.79
N ALA A 240 -8.61 15.55 -9.24
CA ALA A 240 -8.13 16.38 -10.34
C ALA A 240 -8.91 16.13 -11.64
N VAL A 241 -9.13 14.86 -12.00
CA VAL A 241 -9.81 14.50 -13.24
C VAL A 241 -11.33 14.72 -13.15
N THR A 242 -11.94 14.55 -11.99
CA THR A 242 -13.41 14.70 -11.83
C THR A 242 -13.84 16.13 -11.54
N ARG A 243 -13.05 16.89 -10.77
CA ARG A 243 -13.28 18.32 -10.47
C ARG A 243 -12.60 19.27 -11.45
N ARG A 244 -11.73 18.74 -12.33
CA ARG A 244 -10.95 19.51 -13.32
C ARG A 244 -10.11 20.63 -12.70
N SER A 245 -9.47 20.35 -11.56
CA SER A 245 -8.67 21.32 -10.80
C SER A 245 -7.17 21.13 -11.02
N PRO A 246 -6.44 22.17 -11.47
CA PRO A 246 -4.98 22.09 -11.65
C PRO A 246 -4.22 21.97 -10.32
N TRP A 247 -4.77 22.49 -9.22
CA TRP A 247 -4.17 22.35 -7.89
C TRP A 247 -4.10 20.88 -7.44
N TRP A 248 -5.21 20.14 -7.59
CA TRP A 248 -5.24 18.72 -7.27
C TRP A 248 -4.33 17.90 -8.19
N ALA A 249 -4.22 18.30 -9.47
CA ALA A 249 -3.29 17.67 -10.40
C ALA A 249 -1.83 17.86 -9.96
N GLY A 250 -1.43 19.09 -9.62
CA GLY A 250 -0.09 19.39 -9.12
C GLY A 250 0.25 18.66 -7.82
N ALA A 251 -0.66 18.68 -6.84
CA ALA A 251 -0.48 17.97 -5.58
C ALA A 251 -0.41 16.44 -5.76
N SER A 252 -1.24 15.88 -6.65
CA SER A 252 -1.16 14.47 -7.03
C SER A 252 0.20 14.12 -7.65
N GLY A 253 0.67 14.94 -8.59
CA GLY A 253 1.97 14.81 -9.22
C GLY A 253 3.09 14.78 -8.18
N LEU A 254 3.10 15.76 -7.27
CA LEU A 254 4.09 15.86 -6.20
C LEU A 254 4.16 14.59 -5.36
N LEU A 255 3.00 14.04 -4.96
CA LEU A 255 2.95 12.80 -4.19
C LEU A 255 3.36 11.56 -5.00
N PHE A 256 3.07 11.50 -6.30
CA PHE A 256 3.62 10.44 -7.16
C PHE A 256 5.14 10.55 -7.31
N GLY A 257 5.67 11.77 -7.42
CA GLY A 257 7.12 12.02 -7.42
C GLY A 257 7.76 11.53 -6.13
N LEU A 258 7.15 11.86 -4.99
CA LEU A 258 7.57 11.35 -3.68
C LEU A 258 7.49 9.82 -3.61
N THR A 259 6.40 9.22 -4.10
CA THR A 259 6.19 7.77 -4.12
C THR A 259 7.34 7.02 -4.81
N CYS A 260 7.84 7.55 -5.94
CA CYS A 260 9.00 7.01 -6.65
C CYS A 260 10.30 7.05 -5.83
N PHE A 261 10.36 7.90 -4.80
CA PHE A 261 11.50 8.05 -3.90
C PHE A 261 11.30 7.40 -2.52
N LEU A 262 10.12 6.85 -2.25
CA LEU A 262 9.84 6.05 -1.06
C LEU A 262 10.16 4.57 -1.29
N SER A 263 9.83 4.03 -2.47
CA SER A 263 10.15 2.66 -2.83
C SER A 263 10.10 2.44 -4.35
N TYR A 264 11.10 1.73 -4.90
CA TYR A 264 11.15 1.33 -6.30
C TYR A 264 9.92 0.53 -6.73
N GLY A 265 9.37 -0.32 -5.85
CA GLY A 265 8.21 -1.16 -6.13
C GLY A 265 6.91 -0.37 -6.32
N LEU A 266 6.83 0.85 -5.78
CA LEU A 266 5.62 1.68 -5.89
C LEU A 266 5.46 2.34 -7.26
N THR A 267 6.45 2.20 -8.16
CA THR A 267 6.27 2.53 -9.58
C THR A 267 5.09 1.77 -10.20
N LEU A 268 4.72 0.60 -9.68
CA LEU A 268 3.54 -0.17 -10.08
C LEU A 268 2.21 0.56 -9.82
N VAL A 269 2.18 1.55 -8.91
CA VAL A 269 1.00 2.39 -8.68
C VAL A 269 0.66 3.21 -9.94
N ALA A 270 1.59 3.38 -10.88
CA ALA A 270 1.31 3.96 -12.18
C ALA A 270 0.17 3.24 -12.93
N LEU A 271 0.00 1.92 -12.73
CA LEU A 271 -1.12 1.16 -13.30
C LEU A 271 -2.47 1.60 -12.71
N ILE A 272 -2.50 1.85 -11.39
CA ILE A 272 -3.69 2.36 -10.70
C ILE A 272 -3.97 3.80 -11.17
N ALA A 273 -2.93 4.64 -11.28
CA ALA A 273 -3.06 6.00 -11.80
C ALA A 273 -3.61 5.99 -13.24
N ALA A 274 -3.11 5.11 -14.11
CA ALA A 274 -3.61 4.94 -15.48
C ALA A 274 -5.09 4.53 -15.49
N ALA A 275 -5.53 3.65 -14.59
CA ALA A 275 -6.93 3.30 -14.43
C ALA A 275 -7.78 4.51 -14.02
N VAL A 276 -7.30 5.37 -13.11
CA VAL A 276 -7.96 6.62 -12.75
C VAL A 276 -8.06 7.58 -13.93
N LEU A 277 -6.98 7.76 -14.71
CA LEU A 277 -6.99 8.59 -15.91
C LEU A 277 -7.98 8.05 -16.96
N LEU A 278 -8.05 6.73 -17.12
CA LEU A 278 -8.98 6.07 -18.03
C LEU A 278 -10.44 6.29 -17.61
N LEU A 279 -10.75 6.11 -16.33
CA LEU A 279 -12.09 6.38 -15.78
C LEU A 279 -12.44 7.87 -15.87
N GLY A 280 -11.47 8.75 -15.63
CA GLY A 280 -11.57 10.21 -15.70
C GLY A 280 -11.36 10.81 -17.09
N ARG A 281 -11.30 10.00 -18.16
CA ARG A 281 -10.87 10.42 -19.51
C ARG A 281 -11.66 11.60 -20.08
N HIS A 282 -12.95 11.71 -19.75
CA HIS A 282 -13.80 12.83 -20.19
C HIS A 282 -13.40 14.15 -19.51
N GLY A 283 -12.92 14.09 -18.27
CA GLY A 283 -12.37 15.24 -17.56
C GLY A 283 -11.09 15.76 -18.21
N ILE A 284 -10.17 14.84 -18.52
CA ILE A 284 -8.87 15.14 -19.15
C ILE A 284 -9.07 15.65 -20.58
N ARG A 285 -9.91 15.00 -21.39
CA ARG A 285 -10.21 15.46 -22.75
C ARG A 285 -10.83 16.86 -22.76
N GLY A 286 -11.64 17.19 -21.76
CA GLY A 286 -12.21 18.53 -21.61
C GLY A 286 -11.20 19.59 -21.14
N ARG A 287 -10.11 19.20 -20.48
CA ARG A 287 -9.02 20.11 -20.02
C ARG A 287 -7.67 19.40 -20.05
N PRO A 288 -7.04 19.23 -21.22
CA PRO A 288 -5.73 18.58 -21.33
C PRO A 288 -4.63 19.33 -20.57
N ALA A 289 -4.81 20.63 -20.35
CA ALA A 289 -3.93 21.46 -19.53
C ALA A 289 -3.71 20.94 -18.10
N LEU A 290 -4.54 20.03 -17.58
CA LEU A 290 -4.33 19.38 -16.27
C LEU A 290 -3.10 18.47 -16.23
N LEU A 291 -2.61 18.00 -17.39
CA LEU A 291 -1.40 17.20 -17.47
C LEU A 291 -0.16 18.02 -17.12
N LEU A 292 -0.15 19.32 -17.42
CA LEU A 292 0.99 20.19 -17.12
C LEU A 292 1.28 20.30 -15.61
N PRO A 293 0.35 20.70 -14.73
CA PRO A 293 0.60 20.73 -13.30
C PRO A 293 0.87 19.33 -12.74
N LEU A 294 0.22 18.28 -13.25
CA LEU A 294 0.50 16.90 -12.84
C LEU A 294 1.96 16.52 -13.10
N LEU A 295 2.46 16.75 -14.31
CA LEU A 295 3.83 16.45 -14.69
C LEU A 295 4.83 17.37 -13.99
N ALA A 296 4.50 18.65 -13.82
CA ALA A 296 5.32 19.60 -13.07
C ALA A 296 5.48 19.15 -11.61
N GLY A 297 4.39 18.78 -10.94
CA GLY A 297 4.41 18.22 -9.59
C GLY A 297 5.23 16.93 -9.51
N LEU A 298 5.02 16.01 -10.46
CA LEU A 298 5.75 14.74 -10.56
C LEU A 298 7.27 14.94 -10.66
N ALA A 299 7.72 16.00 -11.33
CA ALA A 299 9.12 16.30 -11.53
C ALA A 299 9.81 16.91 -10.29
N VAL A 300 9.07 17.50 -9.34
CA VAL A 300 9.66 18.23 -8.19
C VAL A 300 10.61 17.36 -7.38
N VAL A 301 10.15 16.19 -6.93
CA VAL A 301 10.97 15.30 -6.08
C VAL A 301 12.15 14.72 -6.87
N PRO A 302 11.95 14.12 -8.07
CA PRO A 302 13.06 13.69 -8.92
C PRO A 302 14.11 14.78 -9.16
N ALA A 303 13.68 16.00 -9.48
CA ALA A 303 14.58 17.12 -9.71
C ALA A 303 15.36 17.50 -8.44
N ALA A 304 14.68 17.62 -7.29
CA ALA A 304 15.33 17.96 -6.02
C ALA A 304 16.40 16.95 -5.62
N PHE A 305 16.13 15.65 -5.73
CA PHE A 305 17.12 14.61 -5.41
C PHE A 305 18.25 14.54 -6.43
N THR A 306 17.95 14.72 -7.72
CA THR A 306 18.98 14.76 -8.78
C THR A 306 19.92 15.94 -8.55
N LEU A 307 19.39 17.13 -8.25
CA LEU A 307 20.19 18.31 -7.92
C LEU A 307 20.98 18.15 -6.62
N ALA A 308 20.46 17.40 -5.66
CA ALA A 308 21.19 17.02 -4.44
C ALA A 308 22.26 15.95 -4.69
N GLY A 309 22.36 15.42 -5.92
CA GLY A 309 23.40 14.50 -6.37
C GLY A 309 23.06 13.01 -6.20
N PHE A 310 21.78 12.67 -6.02
CA PHE A 310 21.33 11.28 -6.01
C PHE A 310 20.88 10.82 -7.41
N ASN A 311 21.49 9.75 -7.92
CA ASN A 311 21.13 9.14 -9.19
C ASN A 311 20.19 7.93 -8.98
N TRP A 312 18.91 8.11 -9.30
CA TRP A 312 17.89 7.09 -9.10
C TRP A 312 18.13 5.82 -9.92
N TRP A 313 18.59 5.96 -11.17
CA TRP A 313 18.78 4.84 -12.09
C TRP A 313 20.00 4.01 -11.72
N GLU A 314 21.12 4.67 -11.41
CA GLU A 314 22.33 3.99 -10.90
C GLU A 314 22.03 3.22 -9.62
N ALA A 315 21.34 3.86 -8.66
CA ALA A 315 20.93 3.22 -7.42
C ALA A 315 20.03 2.00 -7.67
N TYR A 316 19.12 2.06 -8.65
CA TYR A 316 18.28 0.92 -9.04
C TYR A 316 19.11 -0.24 -9.60
N GLN A 317 20.07 0.03 -10.49
CA GLN A 317 20.95 -1.02 -11.03
C GLN A 317 21.78 -1.68 -9.93
N LEU A 318 22.33 -0.88 -9.02
CA LEU A 318 23.06 -1.40 -7.85
C LEU A 318 22.15 -2.22 -6.92
N LEU A 319 20.89 -1.82 -6.75
CA LEU A 319 19.90 -2.59 -6.01
C LEU A 319 19.63 -3.95 -6.67
N VAL A 320 19.51 -4.00 -8.00
CA VAL A 320 19.36 -5.28 -8.72
C VAL A 320 20.57 -6.18 -8.47
N THR A 321 21.79 -5.63 -8.52
CA THR A 321 23.01 -6.38 -8.14
C THR A 321 22.93 -6.87 -6.69
N ARG A 322 22.62 -5.99 -5.72
CA ARG A 322 22.47 -6.35 -4.30
C ARG A 322 21.40 -7.42 -4.09
N TYR A 323 20.30 -7.38 -4.84
CA TYR A 323 19.24 -8.38 -4.78
C TYR A 323 19.76 -9.78 -5.09
N HIS A 324 20.59 -9.89 -6.14
CA HIS A 324 21.22 -11.14 -6.53
C HIS A 324 22.38 -11.56 -5.60
N GLN A 325 23.08 -10.60 -4.96
CA GLN A 325 24.06 -10.90 -3.91
C GLN A 325 23.40 -11.45 -2.62
N GLY A 326 22.15 -11.02 -2.34
CA GLY A 326 21.40 -11.39 -1.14
C GLY A 326 20.48 -12.59 -1.30
N ALA A 327 19.54 -12.73 -0.37
CA ALA A 327 18.54 -13.82 -0.39
C ALA A 327 17.67 -13.82 -1.66
N GLY A 328 17.56 -12.69 -2.37
CA GLY A 328 16.82 -12.58 -3.63
C GLY A 328 17.39 -13.47 -4.73
N GLY A 329 18.72 -13.60 -4.82
CA GLY A 329 19.40 -14.45 -5.80
C GLY A 329 19.23 -15.95 -5.58
N ILE A 330 18.79 -16.36 -4.38
CA ILE A 330 18.65 -17.77 -3.98
C ILE A 330 17.18 -18.20 -3.99
N ARG A 331 16.25 -17.28 -3.71
CA ARG A 331 14.83 -17.58 -3.58
C ARG A 331 14.24 -18.05 -4.93
N PRO A 332 13.46 -19.13 -4.95
CA PRO A 332 12.81 -19.61 -6.17
C PRO A 332 11.78 -18.61 -6.68
N TYR A 333 12.13 -17.90 -7.76
CA TYR A 333 11.29 -16.84 -8.33
C TYR A 333 9.89 -17.35 -8.71
N GLY A 334 9.81 -18.53 -9.34
CA GLY A 334 8.53 -19.11 -9.78
C GLY A 334 7.55 -19.39 -8.64
N TYR A 335 8.04 -19.72 -7.43
CA TYR A 335 7.18 -19.86 -6.25
C TYR A 335 6.55 -18.51 -5.85
N TRP A 336 7.35 -17.44 -5.83
CA TRP A 336 6.89 -16.12 -5.39
C TRP A 336 5.90 -15.46 -6.36
N VAL A 337 5.93 -15.79 -7.65
CA VAL A 337 4.94 -15.28 -8.63
C VAL A 337 3.50 -15.53 -8.17
N TRP A 338 3.18 -16.73 -7.70
CA TRP A 338 1.83 -17.09 -7.28
C TRP A 338 1.64 -17.05 -5.76
N ALA A 339 2.69 -17.31 -4.97
CA ALA A 339 2.62 -17.15 -3.51
C ALA A 339 2.36 -15.70 -3.09
N ASN A 340 2.83 -14.71 -3.87
CA ASN A 340 2.48 -13.31 -3.63
C ASN A 340 0.97 -13.04 -3.77
N LEU A 341 0.28 -13.75 -4.67
CA LEU A 341 -1.19 -13.66 -4.79
C LEU A 341 -1.89 -14.23 -3.54
N ALA A 342 -1.33 -15.29 -2.95
CA ALA A 342 -1.80 -15.82 -1.67
C ALA A 342 -1.61 -14.78 -0.55
N CYS A 343 -0.45 -14.12 -0.48
CA CYS A 343 -0.21 -13.02 0.46
C CYS A 343 -1.20 -11.87 0.22
N THR A 344 -1.47 -11.49 -1.03
CA THR A 344 -2.49 -10.47 -1.36
C THR A 344 -3.86 -10.88 -0.83
N ALA A 345 -4.28 -12.14 -1.01
CA ALA A 345 -5.55 -12.64 -0.50
C ALA A 345 -5.67 -12.51 1.03
N LEU A 346 -4.58 -12.75 1.77
CA LEU A 346 -4.51 -12.55 3.22
C LEU A 346 -4.61 -11.07 3.61
N VAL A 347 -3.90 -10.20 2.89
CA VAL A 347 -3.88 -8.75 3.13
C VAL A 347 -5.26 -8.12 2.89
N VAL A 348 -5.93 -8.48 1.79
CA VAL A 348 -7.23 -7.89 1.43
C VAL A 348 -8.42 -8.55 2.14
N GLY A 349 -8.25 -9.79 2.60
CA GLY A 349 -9.26 -10.55 3.31
C GLY A 349 -10.38 -11.15 2.45
N PRO A 350 -11.18 -12.06 3.04
CA PRO A 350 -12.21 -12.82 2.32
C PRO A 350 -13.35 -11.94 1.77
N ALA A 351 -13.68 -10.84 2.45
CA ALA A 351 -14.71 -9.90 2.00
C ALA A 351 -14.33 -9.25 0.64
N THR A 352 -13.06 -8.84 0.50
CA THR A 352 -12.56 -8.24 -0.74
C THR A 352 -12.47 -9.27 -1.87
N VAL A 353 -12.04 -10.51 -1.57
CA VAL A 353 -12.02 -11.62 -2.55
C VAL A 353 -13.42 -11.89 -3.09
N ALA A 354 -14.42 -11.99 -2.21
CA ALA A 354 -15.82 -12.14 -2.61
C ALA A 354 -16.32 -10.95 -3.46
N GLY A 355 -15.94 -9.72 -3.09
CA GLY A 355 -16.24 -8.50 -3.82
C GLY A 355 -15.65 -8.48 -5.23
N LEU A 356 -14.37 -8.83 -5.38
CA LEU A 356 -13.66 -8.86 -6.67
C LEU A 356 -14.35 -9.78 -7.68
N ARG A 357 -14.83 -10.95 -7.24
CA ARG A 357 -15.59 -11.88 -8.09
C ARG A 357 -16.87 -11.23 -8.63
N ARG A 358 -17.57 -10.43 -7.81
CA ARG A 358 -18.77 -9.72 -8.26
C ARG A 358 -18.41 -8.64 -9.29
N THR A 359 -17.34 -7.89 -9.07
CA THR A 359 -16.83 -6.88 -10.02
C THR A 359 -16.44 -7.49 -11.37
N GLY A 360 -15.68 -8.59 -11.36
CA GLY A 360 -15.31 -9.31 -12.60
C GLY A 360 -16.55 -9.80 -13.37
N SER A 361 -17.57 -10.29 -12.66
CA SER A 361 -18.81 -10.74 -13.32
C SER A 361 -19.62 -9.60 -13.96
N LEU A 362 -19.51 -8.37 -13.45
CA LEU A 362 -20.13 -7.19 -14.05
C LEU A 362 -19.39 -6.76 -15.30
N LEU A 363 -18.05 -6.81 -15.30
CA LEU A 363 -17.23 -6.49 -16.48
C LEU A 363 -17.55 -7.43 -17.64
N VAL A 364 -17.56 -8.75 -17.40
CA VAL A 364 -17.88 -9.75 -18.44
C VAL A 364 -19.28 -9.53 -19.02
N ARG A 365 -20.29 -9.35 -18.16
CA ARG A 365 -21.68 -9.10 -18.62
C ARG A 365 -21.85 -7.76 -19.34
N GLY A 366 -21.07 -6.74 -18.96
CA GLY A 366 -21.05 -5.45 -19.63
C GLY A 366 -20.47 -5.55 -21.05
N SER A 367 -19.42 -6.35 -21.22
CA SER A 367 -18.83 -6.66 -22.52
C SER A 367 -19.79 -7.42 -23.43
N ASP A 368 -20.52 -8.41 -22.90
CA ASP A 368 -21.53 -9.16 -23.66
C ASP A 368 -22.68 -8.26 -24.15
N ARG A 369 -23.15 -7.33 -23.30
CA ARG A 369 -24.19 -6.36 -23.68
C ARG A 369 -23.69 -5.38 -24.73
N ALA A 370 -22.46 -4.89 -24.61
CA ALA A 370 -21.85 -4.01 -25.61
C ALA A 370 -21.67 -4.71 -26.97
N HIS A 371 -21.30 -5.99 -26.99
CA HIS A 371 -21.24 -6.79 -28.22
C HIS A 371 -22.63 -7.02 -28.83
N SER A 372 -23.62 -7.42 -28.02
CA SER A 372 -24.99 -7.67 -28.50
C SER A 372 -25.74 -6.43 -29.01
N GLY A 373 -25.36 -5.23 -28.56
CA GLY A 373 -25.91 -3.96 -29.06
C GLY A 373 -25.28 -3.48 -30.37
N MET A 374 -24.11 -4.01 -30.75
CA MET A 374 -23.44 -3.69 -32.01
C MET A 374 -24.02 -4.47 -33.20
N ASP A 375 -24.59 -5.66 -32.95
CA ASP A 375 -25.31 -6.48 -33.94
C ASP A 375 -26.75 -6.01 -34.22
N ARG A 376 -27.24 -4.97 -33.54
CA ARG A 376 -28.59 -4.42 -33.72
C ARG A 376 -28.59 -2.96 -34.20
N ARG A 377 -27.70 -2.60 -35.14
CA ARG A 377 -27.95 -1.42 -35.97
C ARG A 377 -28.97 -1.79 -37.05
N PRO A 378 -30.16 -1.16 -37.12
CA PRO A 378 -31.09 -1.43 -38.21
C PRO A 378 -30.42 -1.02 -39.52
N ALA A 379 -30.45 -1.92 -40.51
CA ALA A 379 -30.15 -1.59 -41.88
C ALA A 379 -31.05 -0.40 -42.27
N ALA A 380 -30.44 0.69 -42.72
CA ALA A 380 -31.16 1.82 -43.25
C ALA A 380 -32.06 1.31 -44.39
N ALA A 381 -33.36 1.54 -44.26
CA ALA A 381 -34.29 1.34 -45.36
C ALA A 381 -33.93 2.34 -46.47
N SER A 382 -33.72 1.78 -47.65
CA SER A 382 -33.45 2.42 -48.94
C SER A 382 -34.51 3.42 -49.36
#